data_AF-A0A1I5AFT9-F1
#
_entry.id   AF-A0A1I5AFT9-F1
#
_cell.length_a   1.000
_cell.length_b   1.000
_cell.length_c   1.000
_cell.angle_alpha   90.00
_cell.angle_beta   90.00
_cell.angle_gamma   90.00
#
_symmetry.space_group_name_H-M   'P 1'
#
loop_
_entity.id
_entity.type
_entity.pdbx_description
1 polymer ?
#
loop_
_entity_poly.entity_id
_entity_poly.type
_entity_poly.pdbx_seq_one_letter_code
_entity_poly.pdbx_strand_id
1 'polypeptide(L)'
;MKLSEKRTKEKAEAEVKAAKANAQKAIADAETRAQKAIGDLADRESKVSIREAKIEWEVGQRAGKIVREFEQKLWKKHEEKQKQLSKKYDAMTIKYKSVMYASLLYGIITTLITAIQSETIQTDLIRAVQMLGQGTEMLVTTMYEAIKAIAGITSYIPNEFLSIVVYWVIIVFLSVAMLGIVGIGLFIVGRKYYSFFVEYQKDELTVFVCLMDLALMVFADKLIKTIIPVNIVIIGIVIFCIYSALRGVIEMKDKDAQYKLVSGVIVSFIGVGVTALLIHMIGGWVILALPFAGLFILKG
;
A
#
# COMPACT_ATOMS: atom_id res chain seq x y z
N MET A 1 32.36 93.26 -93.04
CA MET A 1 31.29 92.72 -92.16
C MET A 1 31.54 91.27 -91.70
N LYS A 2 32.79 90.82 -91.46
CA LYS A 2 33.09 89.44 -91.00
C LYS A 2 34.09 89.34 -89.83
N LEU A 3 34.61 90.46 -89.31
CA LEU A 3 35.70 90.47 -88.31
C LEU A 3 35.26 90.94 -86.91
N SER A 4 34.24 91.81 -86.81
CA SER A 4 33.76 92.31 -85.51
C SER A 4 32.93 91.27 -84.76
N GLU A 5 32.08 90.51 -85.46
CA GLU A 5 31.31 89.38 -84.88
C GLU A 5 32.20 88.24 -84.36
N LYS A 6 33.38 88.05 -84.95
CA LYS A 6 34.32 87.00 -84.55
C LYS A 6 35.02 87.35 -83.22
N ARG A 7 35.40 88.63 -83.04
CA ARG A 7 36.00 89.13 -81.78
C ARG A 7 34.99 89.19 -80.64
N THR A 8 33.73 89.55 -80.88
CA THR A 8 32.69 89.51 -79.84
C THR A 8 32.32 88.08 -79.47
N LYS A 9 32.30 87.13 -80.42
CA LYS A 9 32.17 85.69 -80.11
C LYS A 9 33.34 85.15 -79.30
N GLU A 10 34.58 85.44 -79.68
CA GLU A 10 35.77 84.99 -78.93
C GLU A 10 35.82 85.53 -77.51
N LYS A 11 35.39 86.79 -77.29
CA LYS A 11 35.36 87.41 -75.97
C LYS A 11 34.24 86.84 -75.09
N ALA A 12 33.06 86.60 -75.66
CA ALA A 12 31.96 85.92 -74.98
C ALA A 12 32.30 84.46 -74.65
N GLU A 13 32.97 83.74 -75.56
CA GLU A 13 33.46 82.38 -75.32
C GLU A 13 34.55 82.34 -74.22
N ALA A 14 35.42 83.34 -74.16
CA ALA A 14 36.43 83.46 -73.11
C ALA A 14 35.83 83.77 -71.73
N GLU A 15 34.84 84.67 -71.66
CA GLU A 15 34.11 84.98 -70.42
C GLU A 15 33.27 83.79 -69.94
N VAL A 16 32.60 83.08 -70.84
CA VAL A 16 31.89 81.83 -70.51
C VAL A 16 32.86 80.77 -70.00
N LYS A 17 34.06 80.66 -70.59
CA LYS A 17 35.09 79.70 -70.15
C LYS A 17 35.65 80.06 -68.76
N ALA A 18 35.87 81.34 -68.49
CA ALA A 18 36.31 81.83 -67.18
C ALA A 18 35.23 81.67 -66.10
N ALA A 19 33.97 81.99 -66.42
CA ALA A 19 32.83 81.76 -65.52
C ALA A 19 32.64 80.27 -65.22
N LYS A 20 32.80 79.40 -66.22
CA LYS A 20 32.72 77.95 -66.07
C LYS A 20 33.86 77.39 -65.22
N ALA A 21 35.08 77.92 -65.36
CA ALA A 21 36.22 77.54 -64.53
C ALA A 21 36.07 78.00 -63.06
N ASN A 22 35.54 79.21 -62.83
CA ASN A 22 35.24 79.69 -61.47
C ASN A 22 34.09 78.91 -60.83
N ALA A 23 33.05 78.58 -61.60
CA ALA A 23 31.97 77.72 -61.14
C ALA A 23 32.49 76.31 -60.79
N GLN A 24 33.37 75.74 -61.61
CA GLN A 24 34.01 74.45 -61.31
C GLN A 24 34.89 74.49 -60.06
N LYS A 25 35.66 75.56 -59.84
CA LYS A 25 36.42 75.75 -58.60
C LYS A 25 35.51 75.84 -57.38
N ALA A 26 34.43 76.60 -57.45
CA ALA A 26 33.47 76.73 -56.36
C ALA A 26 32.76 75.39 -56.05
N ILE A 27 32.44 74.60 -57.08
CA ILE A 27 31.87 73.25 -56.94
C ILE A 27 32.89 72.32 -56.27
N ALA A 28 34.15 72.32 -56.72
CA ALA A 28 35.20 71.49 -56.13
C ALA A 28 35.47 71.86 -54.65
N ASP A 29 35.51 73.16 -54.32
CA ASP A 29 35.73 73.64 -52.96
C ASP A 29 34.53 73.28 -52.04
N ALA A 30 33.31 73.35 -52.58
CA ALA A 30 32.08 72.92 -51.89
C ALA A 30 32.05 71.40 -51.67
N GLU A 31 32.43 70.60 -52.67
CA GLU A 31 32.55 69.14 -52.56
C GLU A 31 33.60 68.73 -51.53
N THR A 32 34.74 69.42 -51.49
CA THR A 32 35.81 69.12 -50.52
C THR A 32 35.36 69.41 -49.09
N ARG A 33 34.64 70.52 -48.88
CA ARG A 33 34.05 70.86 -47.56
C ARG A 33 32.93 69.89 -47.18
N ALA A 34 32.10 69.48 -48.14
CA ALA A 34 31.08 68.47 -47.93
C ALA A 34 31.70 67.12 -47.53
N GLN A 35 32.75 66.67 -48.22
CA GLN A 35 33.48 65.44 -47.88
C GLN A 35 34.11 65.50 -46.49
N LYS A 36 34.71 66.63 -46.12
CA LYS A 36 35.27 66.80 -44.78
C LYS A 36 34.20 66.77 -43.69
N ALA A 37 33.07 67.46 -43.91
CA ALA A 37 31.93 67.42 -42.99
C ALA A 37 31.32 66.01 -42.87
N ILE A 38 31.24 65.25 -43.96
CA ILE A 38 30.80 63.85 -43.96
C ILE A 38 31.78 62.97 -43.15
N GLY A 39 33.09 63.16 -43.31
CA GLY A 39 34.10 62.44 -42.53
C GLY A 39 34.02 62.74 -41.03
N ASP A 40 33.88 64.02 -40.66
CA ASP A 40 33.75 64.45 -39.26
C ASP A 40 32.43 63.94 -38.63
N LEU A 41 31.34 63.88 -39.41
CA LEU A 41 30.08 63.27 -38.98
C LEU A 41 30.22 61.76 -38.78
N ALA A 42 30.87 61.05 -39.70
CA ALA A 42 31.10 59.61 -39.59
C ALA A 42 31.96 59.24 -38.36
N ASP A 43 32.99 60.03 -38.05
CA ASP A 43 33.81 59.84 -36.83
C ASP A 43 32.99 60.10 -35.55
N ARG A 44 32.12 61.13 -35.55
CA ARG A 44 31.20 61.38 -34.43
C ARG A 44 30.18 60.25 -34.25
N GLU A 45 29.57 59.77 -35.33
CA GLU A 45 28.63 58.65 -35.29
C GLU A 45 29.30 57.38 -34.75
N SER A 46 30.52 57.07 -35.18
CA SER A 46 31.30 55.96 -34.64
C SER A 46 31.54 56.08 -33.13
N LYS A 47 31.97 57.26 -32.66
CA LYS A 47 32.18 57.53 -31.22
C LYS A 47 30.90 57.52 -30.39
N VAL A 48 29.76 57.85 -30.98
CA VAL A 48 28.44 57.76 -30.32
C VAL A 48 28.03 56.29 -30.23
N SER A 49 28.10 55.54 -31.32
CA SER A 49 27.77 54.11 -31.37
C SER A 49 28.56 53.29 -30.35
N ILE A 50 29.88 53.52 -30.22
CA ILE A 50 30.71 52.82 -29.22
C ILE A 50 30.26 53.13 -27.78
N ARG A 51 29.87 54.38 -27.51
CA ARG A 51 29.40 54.78 -26.18
C ARG A 51 28.03 54.21 -25.86
N GLU A 52 27.12 54.20 -26.84
CA GLU A 52 25.80 53.58 -26.71
C GLU A 52 25.93 52.07 -26.44
N ALA A 53 26.73 51.36 -27.22
CA ALA A 53 26.99 49.94 -27.00
C ALA A 53 27.58 49.64 -25.60
N LYS A 54 28.47 50.51 -25.10
CA LYS A 54 29.01 50.39 -23.74
C LYS A 54 27.93 50.61 -22.68
N ILE A 55 27.08 51.62 -22.84
CA ILE A 55 25.97 51.91 -21.93
C ILE A 55 24.98 50.75 -21.93
N GLU A 56 24.62 50.23 -23.10
CA GLU A 56 23.74 49.06 -23.24
C GLU A 56 24.30 47.83 -22.52
N TRP A 57 25.60 47.56 -22.67
CA TRP A 57 26.25 46.46 -21.97
C TRP A 57 26.23 46.64 -20.45
N GLU A 58 26.58 47.84 -19.95
CA GLU A 58 26.56 48.13 -18.51
C GLU A 58 25.14 48.05 -17.92
N VAL A 59 24.14 48.58 -18.65
CA VAL A 59 22.72 48.51 -18.27
C VAL A 59 22.24 47.06 -18.26
N GLY A 60 22.58 46.27 -19.28
CA GLY A 60 22.25 44.85 -19.35
C GLY A 60 22.86 44.05 -18.20
N GLN A 61 24.12 44.30 -17.84
CA GLN A 61 24.78 43.66 -16.69
C GLN A 61 24.11 44.04 -15.36
N ARG A 62 23.80 45.33 -15.15
CA ARG A 62 23.12 45.79 -13.93
C ARG A 62 21.71 45.23 -13.82
N ALA A 63 20.93 45.29 -14.90
CA ALA A 63 19.59 44.72 -14.95
C ALA A 63 19.62 43.20 -14.67
N GLY A 64 20.54 42.48 -15.32
CA GLY A 64 20.72 41.04 -15.09
C GLY A 64 21.19 40.69 -13.67
N LYS A 65 21.94 41.58 -13.00
CA LYS A 65 22.32 41.39 -11.58
C LYS A 65 21.11 41.60 -10.66
N ILE A 66 20.32 42.65 -10.88
CA ILE A 66 19.11 42.94 -10.08
C ILE A 66 18.10 41.80 -10.21
N VAL A 67 17.88 41.28 -11.43
CA VAL A 67 16.99 40.14 -11.68
C VAL A 67 17.48 38.90 -10.93
N ARG A 68 18.76 38.55 -11.04
CA ARG A 68 19.33 37.39 -10.33
C ARG A 68 19.23 37.52 -8.80
N GLU A 69 19.49 38.71 -8.25
CA GLU A 69 19.32 38.96 -6.82
C GLU A 69 17.86 38.83 -6.38
N PHE A 70 16.92 39.30 -7.20
CA PHE A 70 15.49 39.18 -6.93
C PHE A 70 15.01 37.72 -7.00
N GLU A 71 15.43 36.97 -8.01
CA GLU A 71 15.18 35.54 -8.16
C GLU A 71 15.75 34.75 -6.97
N GLN A 72 16.99 35.03 -6.56
CA GLN A 72 17.59 34.39 -5.38
C GLN A 72 16.83 34.70 -4.09
N LYS A 73 16.36 35.95 -3.92
CA LYS A 73 15.54 36.34 -2.76
C LYS A 73 14.19 35.61 -2.77
N LEU A 74 13.54 35.52 -3.93
CA LEU A 74 12.30 34.77 -4.09
C LEU A 74 12.49 33.28 -3.81
N TRP A 75 13.57 32.69 -4.33
CA TRP A 75 13.92 31.30 -4.10
C TRP A 75 14.14 31.00 -2.62
N LYS A 76 14.96 31.81 -1.93
CA LYS A 76 15.18 31.66 -0.48
C LYS A 76 13.88 31.79 0.32
N LYS A 77 13.04 32.78 -0.01
CA LYS A 77 11.75 32.98 0.67
C LYS A 77 10.79 31.80 0.42
N HIS A 78 10.81 31.24 -0.79
CA HIS A 78 10.03 30.05 -1.12
C HIS A 78 10.51 28.82 -0.35
N GLU A 79 11.83 28.58 -0.33
CA GLU A 79 12.46 27.47 0.40
C GLU A 79 12.19 27.57 1.91
N GLU A 80 12.34 28.75 2.50
CA GLU A 80 12.01 28.99 3.92
C GLU A 80 10.53 28.71 4.21
N LYS A 81 9.62 29.21 3.37
CA LYS A 81 8.18 28.93 3.51
C LYS A 81 7.88 27.45 3.38
N GLN A 82 8.48 26.76 2.41
CA GLN A 82 8.29 25.33 2.20
C GLN A 82 8.78 24.53 3.40
N LYS A 83 9.96 24.87 3.95
CA LYS A 83 10.52 24.24 5.14
C LYS A 83 9.64 24.49 6.37
N GLN A 84 9.11 25.70 6.55
CA GLN A 84 8.16 26.00 7.62
C GLN A 84 6.84 25.23 7.46
N LEU A 85 6.32 25.13 6.24
CA LEU A 85 5.09 24.38 5.96
C LEU A 85 5.27 22.89 6.21
N SER A 86 6.37 22.30 5.72
CA SER A 86 6.71 20.90 5.98
C SER A 86 6.83 20.63 7.48
N LYS A 87 7.57 21.46 8.23
CA LYS A 87 7.65 21.32 9.70
C LYS A 87 6.29 21.40 10.38
N LYS A 88 5.43 22.32 9.97
CA LYS A 88 4.07 22.44 10.51
C LYS A 88 3.21 21.21 10.17
N TYR A 89 3.30 20.73 8.93
CA TYR A 89 2.59 19.54 8.48
C TYR A 89 3.05 18.29 9.23
N ASP A 90 4.35 18.11 9.42
CA ASP A 90 4.91 16.99 10.17
C ASP A 90 4.47 17.03 11.64
N ALA A 91 4.55 18.20 12.28
CA ALA A 91 4.07 18.38 13.65
C ALA A 91 2.57 18.10 13.78
N MET A 92 1.77 18.56 12.82
CA MET A 92 0.32 18.31 12.78
C MET A 92 0.02 16.83 12.55
N THR A 93 0.75 16.18 11.65
CA THR A 93 0.64 14.73 11.37
C THR A 93 0.97 13.90 12.60
N ILE A 94 2.06 14.21 13.30
CA ILE A 94 2.43 13.54 14.55
C ILE A 94 1.33 13.70 15.59
N LYS A 95 0.81 14.92 15.77
CA LYS A 95 -0.27 15.21 16.73
C LYS A 95 -1.55 14.43 16.40
N TYR A 96 -1.96 14.40 15.13
CA TYR A 96 -3.15 13.64 14.73
C TYR A 96 -2.95 12.13 14.91
N LYS A 97 -1.80 11.58 14.50
CA LYS A 97 -1.48 10.17 14.73
C LYS A 97 -1.47 9.82 16.22
N SER A 98 -0.89 10.68 17.07
CA SER A 98 -0.88 10.43 18.51
C SER A 98 -2.28 10.44 19.12
N VAL A 99 -3.14 11.39 18.72
CA VAL A 99 -4.54 11.42 19.19
C VAL A 99 -5.30 10.19 18.69
N MET A 100 -5.12 9.82 17.42
CA MET A 100 -5.75 8.63 16.84
C MET A 100 -5.35 7.36 17.59
N TYR A 101 -4.05 7.14 17.85
CA TYR A 101 -3.60 5.96 18.59
C TYR A 101 -4.04 5.98 20.06
N ALA A 102 -4.10 7.15 20.70
CA ALA A 102 -4.64 7.27 22.06
C ALA A 102 -6.14 6.92 22.10
N SER A 103 -6.93 7.41 21.15
CA SER A 103 -8.35 7.06 21.00
C SER A 103 -8.55 5.58 20.68
N LEU A 104 -7.70 5.01 19.83
CA LEU A 104 -7.71 3.58 19.51
C LEU A 104 -7.44 2.74 20.76
N LEU A 105 -6.40 3.08 21.53
CA LEU A 105 -6.06 2.41 22.78
C LEU A 105 -7.18 2.53 23.81
N TYR A 106 -7.78 3.72 23.94
CA TYR A 106 -8.95 3.95 24.79
C TYR A 106 -10.14 3.07 24.38
N GLY A 107 -10.41 2.96 23.07
CA GLY A 107 -11.45 2.07 22.53
C GLY A 107 -11.19 0.62 22.89
N ILE A 108 -9.96 0.13 22.67
CA ILE A 108 -9.55 -1.24 23.04
C ILE A 108 -9.81 -1.50 24.53
N ILE A 109 -9.33 -0.61 25.40
CA ILE A 109 -9.44 -0.77 26.86
C ILE A 109 -10.91 -0.78 27.29
N THR A 110 -11.70 0.18 26.81
CA THR A 110 -13.12 0.26 27.19
C THR A 110 -13.91 -0.96 26.71
N THR A 111 -13.71 -1.39 25.46
CA THR A 111 -14.36 -2.59 24.93
C THR A 111 -13.94 -3.85 25.70
N LEU A 112 -12.67 -4.01 26.06
CA LEU A 112 -12.21 -5.15 26.87
C LEU A 112 -12.84 -5.15 28.27
N ILE A 113 -12.89 -3.99 28.94
CA ILE A 113 -13.52 -3.87 30.26
C ILE A 113 -15.00 -4.24 30.18
N THR A 114 -15.72 -3.73 29.17
CA THR A 114 -17.14 -4.05 28.98
C THR A 114 -17.34 -5.52 28.61
N ALA A 115 -16.45 -6.10 27.80
CA ALA A 115 -16.50 -7.53 27.47
C ALA A 115 -16.35 -8.41 28.71
N ILE A 116 -15.41 -8.05 29.60
CA ILE A 116 -15.20 -8.73 30.88
C ILE A 116 -16.41 -8.51 31.81
N GLN A 117 -17.10 -7.38 31.75
CA GLN A 117 -18.28 -7.14 32.58
C GLN A 117 -19.56 -7.80 32.05
N SER A 118 -19.60 -8.19 30.77
CA SER A 118 -20.78 -8.85 30.19
C SER A 118 -20.85 -10.33 30.57
N GLU A 119 -21.86 -10.69 31.36
CA GLU A 119 -22.21 -12.09 31.67
C GLU A 119 -22.52 -12.91 30.42
N THR A 120 -23.12 -12.28 29.40
CA THR A 120 -23.50 -12.96 28.15
C THR A 120 -22.25 -13.40 27.39
N ILE A 121 -21.28 -12.48 27.26
CA ILE A 121 -20.03 -12.74 26.54
C ILE A 121 -19.16 -13.73 27.32
N GLN A 122 -19.06 -13.59 28.63
CA GLN A 122 -18.34 -14.56 29.46
C GLN A 122 -18.91 -15.97 29.31
N THR A 123 -20.23 -16.12 29.41
CA THR A 123 -20.90 -17.42 29.30
C THR A 123 -20.68 -18.04 27.92
N ASP A 124 -20.82 -17.24 26.87
CA ASP A 124 -20.60 -17.69 25.50
C ASP A 124 -19.12 -18.01 25.22
N LEU A 125 -18.18 -17.25 25.79
CA LEU A 125 -16.75 -17.56 25.70
C LEU A 125 -16.43 -18.90 26.37
N ILE A 126 -16.95 -19.13 27.58
CA ILE A 126 -16.79 -20.40 28.29
C ILE A 126 -17.35 -21.55 27.47
N ARG A 127 -18.57 -21.39 26.91
CA ARG A 127 -19.18 -22.40 26.03
C ARG A 127 -18.36 -22.67 24.77
N ALA A 128 -17.75 -21.63 24.18
CA ALA A 128 -16.88 -21.79 23.02
C ALA A 128 -15.61 -22.58 23.37
N VAL A 129 -14.99 -22.29 24.53
CA VAL A 129 -13.83 -23.05 25.03
C VAL A 129 -14.21 -24.49 25.38
N GLN A 130 -15.39 -24.71 25.99
CA GLN A 130 -15.92 -26.04 26.27
C GLN A 130 -16.16 -26.83 24.98
N MET A 131 -16.65 -26.19 23.91
CA MET A 131 -16.83 -26.84 22.61
C MET A 131 -15.49 -27.32 22.02
N LEU A 132 -14.42 -26.53 22.16
CA LEU A 132 -13.07 -26.96 21.78
C LEU A 132 -12.60 -28.13 22.66
N GLY A 133 -12.84 -28.05 23.98
CA GLY A 133 -12.53 -29.12 24.93
C GLY A 133 -13.24 -30.44 24.60
N GLN A 134 -14.53 -30.40 24.29
CA GLN A 134 -15.31 -31.56 23.85
C GLN A 134 -14.74 -32.16 22.55
N GLY A 135 -14.28 -31.32 21.62
CA GLY A 135 -13.57 -31.79 20.44
C GLY A 135 -12.30 -32.57 20.78
N THR A 136 -11.52 -32.09 21.75
CA THR A 136 -10.34 -32.83 22.24
C THR A 136 -10.70 -34.13 22.96
N GLU A 137 -11.75 -34.12 23.78
CA GLU A 137 -12.25 -35.30 24.48
C GLU A 137 -12.71 -36.38 23.50
N MET A 138 -13.38 -35.98 22.42
CA MET A 138 -13.79 -36.89 21.36
C MET A 138 -12.58 -37.55 20.67
N LEU A 139 -11.52 -36.79 20.37
CA LEU A 139 -10.30 -37.32 19.78
C LEU A 139 -9.61 -38.34 20.72
N VAL A 140 -9.54 -38.02 22.01
CA VAL A 140 -8.95 -38.90 23.04
C VAL A 140 -9.79 -40.17 23.20
N THR A 141 -11.11 -40.05 23.21
CA THR A 141 -12.01 -41.21 23.34
C THR A 141 -11.89 -42.14 22.13
N THR A 142 -11.84 -41.56 20.92
CA THR A 142 -11.62 -42.33 19.68
C THR A 142 -10.27 -43.05 19.71
N MET A 143 -9.24 -42.42 20.24
CA MET A 143 -7.92 -43.03 20.43
C MET A 143 -7.96 -44.19 21.43
N TYR A 144 -8.67 -44.01 22.55
CA TYR A 144 -8.84 -45.05 23.56
C TYR A 144 -9.55 -46.29 22.99
N GLU A 145 -10.61 -46.09 22.20
CA GLU A 145 -11.29 -47.18 21.51
C GLU A 145 -10.39 -47.91 20.50
N ALA A 146 -9.57 -47.17 19.74
CA ALA A 146 -8.58 -47.74 18.84
C ALA A 146 -7.53 -48.58 19.59
N ILE A 147 -7.03 -48.08 20.73
CA ILE A 147 -6.11 -48.82 21.60
C ILE A 147 -6.74 -50.12 22.11
N LYS A 148 -8.01 -50.08 22.53
CA LYS A 148 -8.74 -51.25 22.99
C LYS A 148 -8.89 -52.32 21.89
N ALA A 149 -9.14 -51.90 20.65
CA ALA A 149 -9.19 -52.82 19.51
C ALA A 149 -7.83 -53.51 19.27
N ILE A 150 -6.72 -52.77 19.41
CA ILE A 150 -5.36 -53.30 19.25
C ILE A 150 -4.99 -54.25 20.40
N ALA A 151 -5.42 -53.95 21.63
CA ALA A 151 -5.29 -54.86 22.76
C ALA A 151 -5.97 -56.21 22.48
N GLY A 152 -7.15 -56.17 21.86
CA GLY A 152 -7.88 -57.38 21.45
C GLY A 152 -7.21 -58.17 20.33
N ILE A 153 -6.44 -57.53 19.44
CA ILE A 153 -5.69 -58.21 18.36
C ILE A 153 -4.40 -58.84 18.91
N THR A 154 -3.69 -58.13 19.78
CA THR A 154 -2.40 -58.57 20.35
C THR A 154 -2.55 -59.73 21.32
N SER A 155 -3.70 -59.88 21.98
CA SER A 155 -3.99 -61.02 22.86
C SER A 155 -4.08 -62.38 22.15
N TYR A 156 -4.21 -62.42 20.83
CA TYR A 156 -4.15 -63.66 20.04
C TYR A 156 -2.72 -64.16 19.81
N ILE A 157 -1.70 -63.40 20.20
CA ILE A 157 -0.29 -63.82 20.09
C ILE A 157 0.01 -64.80 21.24
N PRO A 158 0.36 -66.07 20.95
CA PRO A 158 0.52 -67.09 21.99
C PRO A 158 1.74 -66.88 22.90
N ASN A 159 2.69 -66.04 22.49
CA ASN A 159 3.83 -65.65 23.34
C ASN A 159 3.52 -64.35 24.08
N GLU A 160 3.37 -64.44 25.40
CA GLU A 160 3.00 -63.33 26.28
C GLU A 160 4.01 -62.16 26.23
N PHE A 161 5.31 -62.46 26.25
CA PHE A 161 6.36 -61.44 26.15
C PHE A 161 6.29 -60.71 24.80
N LEU A 162 6.09 -61.45 23.71
CA LEU A 162 5.97 -60.87 22.38
C LEU A 162 4.70 -60.01 22.23
N SER A 163 3.57 -60.46 22.79
CA SER A 163 2.31 -59.72 22.83
C SER A 163 2.47 -58.34 23.50
N ILE A 164 3.09 -58.30 24.68
CA ILE A 164 3.33 -57.06 25.43
C ILE A 164 4.23 -56.09 24.65
N VAL A 165 5.31 -56.59 24.06
CA VAL A 165 6.23 -55.75 23.26
C VAL A 165 5.51 -55.17 22.04
N VAL A 166 4.77 -55.99 21.30
CA VAL A 166 4.04 -55.55 20.10
C VAL A 166 2.95 -54.53 20.46
N TYR A 167 2.22 -54.74 21.56
CA TYR A 167 1.20 -53.82 22.06
C TYR A 167 1.77 -52.41 22.33
N TRP A 168 2.85 -52.32 23.10
CA TRP A 168 3.46 -51.02 23.43
C TRP A 168 4.07 -50.32 22.21
N VAL A 169 4.69 -51.07 21.30
CA VAL A 169 5.23 -50.52 20.05
C VAL A 169 4.13 -49.88 19.20
N ILE A 170 2.99 -50.55 19.05
CA ILE A 170 1.86 -50.04 18.27
C ILE A 170 1.25 -48.79 18.93
N ILE A 171 1.10 -48.78 20.26
CA ILE A 171 0.56 -47.62 20.99
C ILE A 171 1.46 -46.39 20.85
N VAL A 172 2.77 -46.54 21.06
CA VAL A 172 3.71 -45.43 20.93
C VAL A 172 3.67 -44.86 19.52
N PHE A 173 3.65 -45.74 18.50
CA PHE A 173 3.56 -45.32 17.11
C PHE A 173 2.27 -44.56 16.81
N LEU A 174 1.10 -45.06 17.24
CA LEU A 174 -0.19 -44.39 17.03
C LEU A 174 -0.29 -43.06 17.78
N SER A 175 0.20 -43.00 19.01
CA SER A 175 0.18 -41.80 19.83
C SER A 175 1.01 -40.69 19.19
N VAL A 176 2.23 -41.02 18.75
CA VAL A 176 3.14 -40.08 18.08
C VAL A 176 2.59 -39.66 16.73
N ALA A 177 2.03 -40.59 15.95
CA ALA A 177 1.44 -40.29 14.66
C ALA A 177 0.24 -39.35 14.81
N MET A 178 -0.68 -39.62 15.74
CA MET A 178 -1.89 -38.82 15.89
C MET A 178 -1.62 -37.43 16.46
N LEU A 179 -0.86 -37.34 17.56
CA LEU A 179 -0.46 -36.04 18.13
C LEU A 179 0.43 -35.26 17.15
N GLY A 180 1.32 -35.96 16.45
CA GLY A 180 2.17 -35.37 15.41
C GLY A 180 1.38 -34.79 14.25
N ILE A 181 0.43 -35.54 13.69
CA ILE A 181 -0.41 -35.08 12.56
C ILE A 181 -1.25 -33.87 12.95
N VAL A 182 -1.93 -33.92 14.11
CA VAL A 182 -2.76 -32.81 14.59
C VAL A 182 -1.91 -31.58 14.88
N GLY A 183 -0.82 -31.75 15.63
CA GLY A 183 0.07 -30.64 16.01
C GLY A 183 0.77 -29.99 14.82
N ILE A 184 1.35 -30.80 13.92
CA ILE A 184 1.99 -30.30 12.70
C ILE A 184 0.96 -29.67 11.76
N GLY A 185 -0.23 -30.27 11.64
CA GLY A 185 -1.34 -29.71 10.84
C GLY A 185 -1.74 -28.32 11.32
N LEU A 186 -1.99 -28.16 12.62
CA LEU A 186 -2.30 -26.85 13.21
C LEU A 186 -1.17 -25.85 13.02
N PHE A 187 0.09 -26.28 13.18
CA PHE A 187 1.24 -25.43 12.97
C PHE A 187 1.35 -24.93 11.51
N ILE A 188 1.16 -25.82 10.53
CA ILE A 188 1.23 -25.45 9.11
C ILE A 188 0.09 -24.49 8.76
N VAL A 189 -1.15 -24.79 9.18
CA VAL A 189 -2.31 -23.94 8.91
C VAL A 189 -2.13 -22.57 9.57
N GLY A 190 -1.74 -22.54 10.84
CA GLY A 190 -1.49 -21.31 11.58
C GLY A 190 -0.38 -20.47 10.94
N ARG A 191 0.74 -21.10 10.54
CA ARG A 191 1.84 -20.41 9.86
C ARG A 191 1.42 -19.85 8.50
N LYS A 192 0.64 -20.61 7.72
CA LYS A 192 0.14 -20.16 6.42
C LYS A 192 -0.84 -18.99 6.57
N TYR A 193 -1.76 -19.08 7.53
CA TYR A 193 -2.68 -17.98 7.84
C TYR A 193 -1.94 -16.74 8.34
N TYR A 194 -0.93 -16.90 9.20
CA TYR A 194 -0.11 -15.79 9.67
C TYR A 194 0.61 -15.07 8.52
N SER A 195 1.23 -15.84 7.62
CA SER A 195 1.88 -15.26 6.43
C SER A 195 0.89 -14.49 5.57
N PHE A 196 -0.28 -15.08 5.31
CA PHE A 196 -1.36 -14.43 4.58
C PHE A 196 -1.84 -13.14 5.26
N PHE A 197 -2.03 -13.16 6.57
CA PHE A 197 -2.47 -11.99 7.34
C PHE A 197 -1.44 -10.86 7.27
N VAL A 198 -0.15 -11.19 7.43
CA VAL A 198 0.94 -10.20 7.35
C VAL A 198 1.05 -9.59 5.95
N GLU A 199 0.82 -10.39 4.91
CA GLU A 199 0.98 -9.97 3.52
C GLU A 199 -0.19 -9.13 3.00
N TYR A 200 -1.43 -9.44 3.39
CA TYR A 200 -2.64 -8.84 2.81
C TYR A 200 -3.54 -8.09 3.81
N GLN A 201 -3.23 -8.06 5.11
CA GLN A 201 -4.15 -7.54 6.14
C GLN A 201 -3.47 -6.76 7.25
N LYS A 202 -2.15 -6.57 7.16
CA LYS A 202 -1.40 -5.78 8.14
C LYS A 202 -1.53 -4.28 7.84
N ASP A 203 -2.75 -3.77 7.89
CA ASP A 203 -3.09 -2.37 7.67
C ASP A 203 -3.95 -1.79 8.80
N GLU A 204 -4.03 -0.45 8.87
CA GLU A 204 -4.82 0.26 9.88
C GLU A 204 -6.33 -0.02 9.73
N LEU A 205 -6.78 -0.35 8.52
CA LEU A 205 -8.18 -0.70 8.24
C LEU A 205 -8.57 -2.01 8.91
N THR A 206 -7.75 -3.06 8.83
CA THR A 206 -8.02 -4.34 9.49
C THR A 206 -8.14 -4.17 11.00
N VAL A 207 -7.25 -3.39 11.61
CA VAL A 207 -7.34 -3.07 13.04
C VAL A 207 -8.65 -2.36 13.37
N PHE A 208 -9.06 -1.38 12.56
CA PHE A 208 -10.33 -0.69 12.74
C PHE A 208 -11.54 -1.63 12.65
N VAL A 209 -11.57 -2.52 11.65
CA VAL A 209 -12.66 -3.50 11.47
C VAL A 209 -12.73 -4.47 12.64
N CYS A 210 -11.60 -5.01 13.11
CA CYS A 210 -11.55 -5.88 14.30
C CYS A 210 -12.14 -5.18 15.54
N LEU A 211 -11.79 -3.92 15.75
CA LEU A 211 -12.28 -3.16 16.90
C LEU A 211 -13.77 -2.85 16.79
N MET A 212 -14.25 -2.53 15.60
CA MET A 212 -15.66 -2.29 15.37
C MET A 212 -16.49 -3.56 15.54
N ASP A 213 -16.01 -4.69 15.03
CA ASP A 213 -16.64 -6.01 15.24
C ASP A 213 -16.71 -6.37 16.72
N LEU A 214 -15.59 -6.22 17.44
CA LEU A 214 -15.54 -6.45 18.88
C LEU A 214 -16.47 -5.51 19.65
N ALA A 215 -16.50 -4.22 19.30
CA ALA A 215 -17.40 -3.25 19.92
C ALA A 215 -18.87 -3.60 19.68
N LEU A 216 -19.24 -4.00 18.46
CA LEU A 216 -20.60 -4.44 18.13
C LEU A 216 -20.99 -5.68 18.94
N MET A 217 -20.11 -6.68 19.00
CA MET A 217 -20.34 -7.87 19.83
C MET A 217 -20.54 -7.52 21.30
N VAL A 218 -19.76 -6.57 21.82
CA VAL A 218 -19.76 -6.24 23.25
C VAL A 218 -20.92 -5.36 23.67
N PHE A 219 -21.18 -4.29 22.92
CA PHE A 219 -22.21 -3.32 23.28
C PHE A 219 -23.61 -3.74 22.83
N ALA A 220 -23.72 -4.60 21.82
CA ALA A 220 -25.01 -5.09 21.31
C ALA A 220 -25.28 -6.55 21.66
N ASP A 221 -24.53 -7.17 22.58
CA ASP A 221 -24.66 -8.58 22.97
C ASP A 221 -26.12 -9.01 23.24
N LYS A 222 -26.86 -8.25 24.05
CA LYS A 222 -28.27 -8.53 24.40
C LYS A 222 -29.19 -8.41 23.19
N LEU A 223 -28.98 -7.40 22.35
CA LEU A 223 -29.78 -7.18 21.14
C LEU A 223 -29.53 -8.31 20.13
N ILE A 224 -28.27 -8.67 19.91
CA ILE A 224 -27.87 -9.77 19.02
C ILE A 224 -28.49 -11.08 19.50
N LYS A 225 -28.41 -11.40 20.80
CA LYS A 225 -29.01 -12.61 21.37
C LYS A 225 -30.52 -12.69 21.23
N THR A 226 -31.20 -11.55 21.21
CA THR A 226 -32.65 -11.50 21.02
C THR A 226 -33.04 -11.91 19.60
N ILE A 227 -32.21 -11.57 18.60
CA ILE A 227 -32.45 -11.91 17.19
C ILE A 227 -31.92 -13.31 16.87
N ILE A 228 -30.72 -13.64 17.35
CA ILE A 228 -30.01 -14.88 17.04
C ILE A 228 -29.50 -15.49 18.36
N PRO A 229 -30.13 -16.55 18.90
CA PRO A 229 -29.73 -17.18 20.16
C PRO A 229 -28.52 -18.12 19.99
N VAL A 230 -27.61 -17.81 19.07
CA VAL A 230 -26.34 -18.53 18.86
C VAL A 230 -25.26 -17.88 19.72
N ASN A 231 -24.16 -18.62 19.96
CA ASN A 231 -23.00 -18.11 20.68
C ASN A 231 -22.39 -16.89 19.97
N ILE A 232 -22.35 -15.73 20.63
CA ILE A 232 -21.88 -14.46 20.04
C ILE A 232 -20.40 -14.56 19.67
N VAL A 233 -19.58 -15.23 20.47
CA VAL A 233 -18.13 -15.39 20.19
C VAL A 233 -17.93 -16.15 18.88
N ILE A 234 -18.74 -17.18 18.63
CA ILE A 234 -18.69 -17.94 17.37
C ILE A 234 -19.13 -17.06 16.19
N ILE A 235 -20.19 -16.26 16.36
CA ILE A 235 -20.65 -15.32 15.33
C ILE A 235 -19.53 -14.33 14.97
N GLY A 236 -18.87 -13.74 15.96
CA GLY A 236 -17.75 -12.82 15.74
C GLY A 236 -16.61 -13.45 14.96
N ILE A 237 -16.19 -14.65 15.35
CA ILE A 237 -15.15 -15.40 14.64
C ILE A 237 -15.56 -15.62 13.18
N VAL A 238 -16.81 -16.02 12.92
CA VAL A 238 -17.30 -16.24 11.55
C VAL A 238 -17.30 -14.95 10.73
N ILE A 239 -17.81 -13.84 11.29
CA ILE A 239 -17.82 -12.53 10.64
C ILE A 239 -16.38 -12.11 10.29
N PHE A 240 -15.46 -12.23 11.24
CA PHE A 240 -14.06 -11.90 11.03
C PHE A 240 -13.40 -12.81 9.98
N CYS A 241 -13.69 -14.12 9.99
CA CYS A 241 -13.20 -15.04 8.96
C CYS A 241 -13.73 -14.69 7.56
N ILE A 242 -15.00 -14.31 7.43
CA ILE A 242 -15.59 -13.86 6.15
C ILE A 242 -14.90 -12.58 5.68
N TYR A 243 -14.74 -11.60 6.57
CA TYR A 243 -14.01 -10.36 6.27
C TYR A 243 -12.59 -10.66 5.80
N SER A 244 -11.85 -11.47 6.55
CA SER A 244 -10.46 -11.84 6.24
C SER A 244 -10.38 -12.59 4.90
N ALA A 245 -11.30 -13.50 4.59
CA ALA A 245 -11.34 -14.16 3.29
C ALA A 245 -11.59 -13.17 2.14
N LEU A 246 -12.62 -12.32 2.26
CA LEU A 246 -12.97 -11.33 1.23
C LEU A 246 -11.84 -10.32 0.98
N ARG A 247 -11.24 -9.80 2.06
CA ARG A 247 -10.12 -8.88 1.97
C ARG A 247 -8.93 -9.52 1.27
N GLY A 248 -8.62 -10.77 1.62
CA GLY A 248 -7.60 -11.56 0.93
C GLY A 248 -7.83 -11.69 -0.57
N VAL A 249 -9.07 -12.02 -0.97
CA VAL A 249 -9.41 -12.17 -2.39
C VAL A 249 -9.21 -10.85 -3.15
N ILE A 250 -9.60 -9.72 -2.55
CA ILE A 250 -9.49 -8.41 -3.19
C ILE A 250 -8.03 -7.98 -3.35
N GLU A 251 -7.18 -8.25 -2.36
CA GLU A 251 -5.78 -7.82 -2.40
C GLU A 251 -4.85 -8.76 -3.19
N MET A 252 -5.21 -10.04 -3.30
CA MET A 252 -4.46 -10.97 -4.13
C MET A 252 -4.55 -10.57 -5.61
N LYS A 253 -3.40 -10.43 -6.27
CA LYS A 253 -3.33 -10.17 -7.71
C LYS A 253 -3.38 -11.44 -8.56
N ASP A 254 -3.02 -12.58 -8.00
CA ASP A 254 -2.98 -13.87 -8.68
C ASP A 254 -4.32 -14.61 -8.57
N LYS A 255 -4.90 -14.98 -9.71
CA LYS A 255 -6.18 -15.71 -9.78
C LYS A 255 -6.08 -17.14 -9.25
N ASP A 256 -4.91 -17.79 -9.34
CA ASP A 256 -4.70 -19.15 -8.81
C ASP A 256 -4.67 -19.14 -7.27
N ALA A 257 -3.97 -18.17 -6.68
CA ALA A 257 -4.00 -17.92 -5.25
C ALA A 257 -5.41 -17.59 -4.72
N GLN A 258 -6.18 -16.75 -5.44
CA GLN A 258 -7.57 -16.46 -5.10
C GLN A 258 -8.44 -17.73 -5.09
N TYR A 259 -8.35 -18.55 -6.15
CA TYR A 259 -9.11 -19.80 -6.25
C TYR A 259 -8.73 -20.77 -5.12
N LYS A 260 -7.45 -20.90 -4.78
CA LYS A 260 -6.97 -21.73 -3.67
C LYS A 260 -7.48 -21.24 -2.30
N LEU A 261 -7.57 -19.93 -2.08
CA LEU A 261 -8.13 -19.39 -0.84
C LEU A 261 -9.64 -19.63 -0.76
N VAL A 262 -10.39 -19.32 -1.81
CA VAL A 262 -11.85 -19.51 -1.85
C VAL A 262 -12.21 -20.99 -1.74
N SER A 263 -11.54 -21.87 -2.49
CA SER A 263 -11.73 -23.32 -2.37
C SER A 263 -11.33 -23.85 -0.99
N GLY A 264 -10.22 -23.37 -0.40
CA GLY A 264 -9.82 -23.73 0.96
C GLY A 264 -10.81 -23.30 2.03
N VAL A 265 -11.39 -22.10 1.92
CA VAL A 265 -12.43 -21.59 2.82
C VAL A 265 -13.72 -22.42 2.67
N ILE A 266 -14.17 -22.66 1.44
CA ILE A 266 -15.36 -23.49 1.17
C ILE A 266 -15.16 -24.92 1.69
N VAL A 267 -14.01 -25.55 1.43
CA VAL A 267 -13.68 -26.89 1.92
C VAL A 267 -13.58 -26.91 3.45
N SER A 268 -13.14 -25.83 4.10
CA SER A 268 -13.09 -25.74 5.57
C SER A 268 -14.50 -25.59 6.17
N PHE A 269 -15.38 -24.78 5.57
CA PHE A 269 -16.78 -24.67 6.02
C PHE A 269 -17.57 -25.96 5.78
N ILE A 270 -17.37 -26.62 4.63
CA ILE A 270 -17.95 -27.95 4.37
C ILE A 270 -17.32 -28.98 5.31
N GLY A 271 -16.02 -28.91 5.56
CA GLY A 271 -15.30 -29.80 6.47
C GLY A 271 -15.81 -29.72 7.90
N VAL A 272 -16.04 -28.51 8.43
CA VAL A 272 -16.65 -28.27 9.76
C VAL A 272 -18.13 -28.69 9.79
N GLY A 273 -18.89 -28.41 8.73
CA GLY A 273 -20.28 -28.85 8.61
C GLY A 273 -20.42 -30.38 8.52
N VAL A 274 -19.51 -31.03 7.79
CA VAL A 274 -19.41 -32.49 7.64
C VAL A 274 -18.85 -33.13 8.90
N THR A 275 -17.90 -32.52 9.63
CA THR A 275 -17.50 -33.03 10.96
C THR A 275 -18.60 -32.86 11.98
N ALA A 276 -19.36 -31.76 11.99
CA ALA A 276 -20.53 -31.60 12.85
C ALA A 276 -21.64 -32.62 12.51
N LEU A 277 -21.88 -32.88 11.23
CA LEU A 277 -22.79 -33.94 10.76
C LEU A 277 -22.26 -35.34 11.06
N LEU A 278 -20.96 -35.59 10.93
CA LEU A 278 -20.31 -36.85 11.29
C LEU A 278 -20.29 -37.04 12.80
N ILE A 279 -20.14 -36.01 13.61
CA ILE A 279 -20.31 -36.07 15.08
C ILE A 279 -21.76 -36.50 15.40
N HIS A 280 -22.74 -35.95 14.69
CA HIS A 280 -24.14 -36.40 14.81
C HIS A 280 -24.40 -37.80 14.24
N MET A 281 -23.71 -38.21 13.17
CA MET A 281 -23.90 -39.50 12.51
C MET A 281 -23.06 -40.63 13.11
N ILE A 282 -21.92 -40.37 13.75
CA ILE A 282 -21.09 -41.36 14.45
C ILE A 282 -21.82 -41.85 15.71
N GLY A 283 -22.62 -41.00 16.35
CA GLY A 283 -23.62 -41.45 17.33
C GLY A 283 -24.62 -42.47 16.76
N GLY A 284 -24.88 -42.44 15.45
CA GLY A 284 -25.70 -43.43 14.74
C GLY A 284 -24.93 -44.67 14.25
N TRP A 285 -23.65 -44.54 13.89
CA TRP A 285 -22.84 -45.68 13.46
C TRP A 285 -22.44 -46.63 14.60
N VAL A 286 -22.28 -46.11 15.83
CA VAL A 286 -22.12 -46.96 17.03
C VAL A 286 -23.34 -47.86 17.25
N ILE A 287 -24.54 -47.40 16.87
CA ILE A 287 -25.79 -48.19 16.95
C ILE A 287 -25.90 -49.21 15.81
N LEU A 288 -25.36 -48.91 14.61
CA LEU A 288 -25.37 -49.83 13.46
C LEU A 288 -24.21 -50.85 13.43
N ALA A 289 -23.14 -50.65 14.20
CA ALA A 289 -22.04 -51.61 14.31
C ALA A 289 -22.28 -52.68 15.39
N LEU A 290 -23.15 -52.42 16.36
CA LEU A 290 -23.54 -53.36 17.42
C LEU A 290 -24.17 -54.69 16.90
N PRO A 291 -24.95 -54.72 15.79
CA PRO A 291 -25.46 -55.97 15.22
C PRO A 291 -24.41 -56.79 14.44
N PHE A 292 -23.39 -56.14 13.85
CA PHE A 292 -22.38 -56.85 13.05
C PHE A 292 -21.27 -57.48 13.89
N ALA A 293 -20.93 -56.89 15.04
CA ALA A 293 -20.04 -57.53 16.02
C ALA A 293 -20.69 -58.77 16.67
N GLY A 294 -22.02 -58.77 16.86
CA GLY A 294 -22.75 -59.93 17.39
C GLY A 294 -22.84 -61.11 16.42
N LEU A 295 -22.73 -60.88 15.11
CA LEU A 295 -22.87 -61.93 14.09
C LEU A 295 -21.60 -62.76 13.87
N PHE A 296 -20.42 -62.23 14.25
CA PHE A 296 -19.15 -62.96 14.24
C PHE A 296 -18.89 -63.76 15.53
N ILE A 297 -19.60 -63.47 16.62
CA ILE A 297 -19.47 -64.18 17.90
C ILE A 297 -20.37 -65.44 17.97
N LEU A 298 -21.37 -65.56 17.09
CA LEU A 298 -22.32 -66.71 17.08
C LEU A 298 -21.98 -67.82 16.07
N LYS A 299 -20.80 -67.79 15.43
CA LYS A 299 -20.36 -68.83 14.48
C LYS A 299 -18.96 -69.41 14.73
N GLY A 300 -18.37 -69.15 15.89
CA GLY A 300 -17.13 -69.78 16.37
C GLY A 300 -17.41 -70.75 17.49
#